data_AF-A0A933XKH4-F1
#
_entry.id   AF-A0A933XKH4-F1
#
_cell.length_a   1.000
_cell.length_b   1.000
_cell.length_c   1.000
_cell.angle_alpha   90.00
_cell.angle_beta   90.00
_cell.angle_gamma   90.00
#
_symmetry.space_group_name_H-M   'P 1'
#
loop_
_entity.id
_entity.type
_entity.pdbx_description
1 polymer ?
#
loop_
_entity_poly.entity_id
_entity_poly.type
_entity_poly.pdbx_seq_one_letter_code
_entity_poly.pdbx_strand_id
1 'polypeptide(L)'
;MNKGAALKIIFFVWLQSLIAIGANALDYPHYGINNIGCDSCHFIYGTEPSLLPLWTVHTPQDIDDTQYNTLCWSCHNDIEAAYVRTHSSLQIDNSYGDWTVECKVCHNPHYQKQFRTYGSVSYLYSNTILSVTAATLTNSEAVWTDNQYQGLIVVPNVTKRDYNYKILSNTSNTLTVEGPIDLTKAATGNTFAIVYGKLVYNSINLSKITITPPKSGSKTTRFFNSTGPKSFTDGDATYDGVCEVCHTQTTHFRNGVYGGDPTYTNPAHTNVGSPAGTNCITCHSHENGFRHGGGGGTGCGDASSCHGTRQSHPTHVGGSGMQLSLACSDCHDTSSFPLFRVCL
;
A
#
# COMPACT_ATOMS: atom_id res chain seq x y z
N MET A 1 27.20 55.01 6.34
CA MET A 1 27.16 53.93 5.34
C MET A 1 27.14 54.54 3.95
N ASN A 2 28.06 54.15 3.05
CA ASN A 2 28.09 54.69 1.68
C ASN A 2 26.79 54.28 0.94
N LYS A 3 26.08 55.21 0.31
CA LYS A 3 24.80 54.96 -0.38
C LYS A 3 24.91 53.83 -1.42
N GLY A 4 26.08 53.69 -2.06
CA GLY A 4 26.36 52.59 -2.99
C GLY A 4 26.49 51.21 -2.33
N ALA A 5 26.87 51.14 -1.06
CA ALA A 5 26.94 49.88 -0.32
C ALA A 5 25.54 49.43 0.15
N ALA A 6 24.70 50.37 0.59
CA ALA A 6 23.32 50.08 1.00
C ALA A 6 22.47 49.53 -0.16
N LEU A 7 22.62 50.09 -1.37
CA LEU A 7 21.88 49.63 -2.55
C LEU A 7 22.29 48.22 -3.00
N LYS A 8 23.59 47.90 -2.92
CA LYS A 8 24.09 46.54 -3.24
C LYS A 8 23.60 45.49 -2.25
N ILE A 9 23.51 45.84 -0.96
CA ILE A 9 22.99 44.93 0.07
C ILE A 9 21.50 44.68 -0.14
N ILE A 10 20.71 45.73 -0.43
CA ILE A 10 19.27 45.58 -0.72
C ILE A 10 19.04 44.71 -1.96
N PHE A 11 19.82 44.92 -3.02
CA PHE A 11 19.72 44.11 -4.24
C PHE A 11 20.09 42.64 -3.98
N PHE A 12 21.12 42.37 -3.17
CA PHE A 12 21.54 41.01 -2.83
C PHE A 12 20.52 40.28 -1.94
N VAL A 13 19.90 40.99 -0.98
CA VAL A 13 18.82 40.45 -0.14
C VAL A 13 17.57 40.18 -0.98
N TRP A 14 17.21 41.07 -1.91
CA TRP A 14 16.09 40.87 -2.82
C TRP A 14 16.30 39.69 -3.78
N LEU A 15 17.54 39.51 -4.28
CA LEU A 15 17.92 38.37 -5.12
C LEU A 15 17.87 37.04 -4.34
N GLN A 16 18.21 37.05 -3.05
CA GLN A 16 18.10 35.85 -2.21
C GLN A 16 16.67 35.53 -1.78
N SER A 17 15.79 36.53 -1.65
CA SER A 17 14.35 36.28 -1.41
C SER A 17 13.60 35.70 -2.60
N LEU A 18 14.19 35.68 -3.80
CA LEU A 18 13.62 35.05 -4.99
C LEU A 18 13.99 33.57 -5.15
N ILE A 19 14.85 33.03 -4.27
CA ILE A 19 15.23 31.62 -4.29
C ILE A 19 14.42 30.89 -3.20
N ALA A 20 13.11 30.82 -3.39
CA ALA A 20 12.32 29.80 -2.71
C ALA A 20 12.66 28.46 -3.38
N ILE A 21 13.63 27.73 -2.82
CA ILE A 21 13.84 26.32 -3.20
C ILE A 21 12.62 25.58 -2.68
N GLY A 22 11.62 25.37 -3.54
CA GLY A 22 10.50 24.49 -3.25
C GLY A 22 11.03 23.09 -2.98
N ALA A 23 10.98 22.66 -1.73
CA ALA A 23 11.18 21.26 -1.39
C ALA A 23 9.89 20.52 -1.74
N ASN A 24 9.97 19.63 -2.72
CA ASN A 24 8.82 18.83 -3.15
C ASN A 24 8.80 17.52 -2.38
N ALA A 25 7.60 16.99 -2.14
CA ALA A 25 7.47 15.57 -1.84
C ALA A 25 8.03 14.74 -3.02
N LEU A 26 8.60 13.58 -2.73
CA LEU A 26 9.71 13.05 -3.53
C LEU A 26 9.33 11.95 -4.52
N ASP A 27 8.19 11.28 -4.33
CA ASP A 27 7.74 10.18 -5.18
C ASP A 27 6.25 10.30 -5.46
N TYR A 28 5.82 9.85 -6.65
CA TYR A 28 4.40 9.75 -6.97
C TYR A 28 3.66 8.91 -5.90
N PRO A 29 2.44 9.31 -5.45
CA PRO A 29 1.66 10.47 -5.91
C PRO A 29 1.97 11.79 -5.18
N HIS A 30 2.76 11.77 -4.10
CA HIS A 30 3.06 12.94 -3.29
C HIS A 30 4.30 13.63 -3.86
N TYR A 31 4.11 14.45 -4.88
CA TYR A 31 5.18 15.18 -5.53
C TYR A 31 4.69 16.46 -6.20
N GLY A 32 5.62 17.31 -6.63
CA GLY A 32 5.34 18.66 -7.09
C GLY A 32 4.39 18.77 -8.29
N ILE A 33 4.36 17.77 -9.20
CA ILE A 33 3.43 17.79 -10.34
C ILE A 33 1.97 17.68 -9.88
N ASN A 34 1.71 16.97 -8.78
CA ASN A 34 0.40 16.89 -8.15
C ASN A 34 0.14 18.07 -7.19
N ASN A 35 0.97 19.12 -7.23
CA ASN A 35 0.90 20.27 -6.33
C ASN A 35 1.00 19.89 -4.84
N ILE A 36 1.76 18.84 -4.54
CA ILE A 36 2.01 18.36 -3.17
C ILE A 36 3.47 18.65 -2.81
N GLY A 37 3.66 19.68 -1.98
CA GLY A 37 4.95 20.12 -1.46
C GLY A 37 5.19 19.63 -0.04
N CYS A 38 6.37 19.93 0.51
CA CYS A 38 6.63 19.63 1.93
C CYS A 38 5.64 20.36 2.86
N ASP A 39 5.21 21.57 2.49
CA ASP A 39 4.23 22.40 3.20
C ASP A 39 2.80 21.86 3.17
N SER A 40 2.49 20.95 2.24
CA SER A 40 1.20 20.24 2.21
C SER A 40 1.05 19.30 3.41
N CYS A 41 2.16 18.79 3.96
CA CYS A 41 2.15 17.80 5.04
C CYS A 41 2.85 18.24 6.32
N HIS A 42 3.74 19.23 6.24
CA HIS A 42 4.57 19.67 7.35
C HIS A 42 4.66 21.19 7.40
N PHE A 43 4.84 21.76 8.58
CA PHE A 43 5.42 23.09 8.66
C PHE A 43 6.90 23.05 8.26
N ILE A 44 7.31 23.99 7.42
CA ILE A 44 8.71 24.14 7.01
C ILE A 44 9.58 24.69 8.16
N TYR A 45 8.95 25.26 9.18
CA TYR A 45 9.59 25.76 10.40
C TYR A 45 8.76 25.40 11.62
N GLY A 46 9.41 25.12 12.75
CA GLY A 46 8.73 24.83 14.00
C GLY A 46 9.64 24.13 15.00
N THR A 47 9.14 24.00 16.22
CA THR A 47 9.81 23.28 17.32
C THR A 47 9.20 21.91 17.58
N GLU A 48 8.10 21.59 16.89
CA GLU A 48 7.37 20.34 17.11
C GLU A 48 8.15 19.13 16.55
N PRO A 49 8.26 18.02 17.29
CA PRO A 49 9.05 16.86 16.87
C PRO A 49 8.65 16.24 15.53
N SER A 50 7.37 16.33 15.14
CA SER A 50 6.84 15.79 13.89
C SER A 50 6.64 16.85 12.80
N LEU A 51 6.78 18.14 13.14
CA LEU A 51 6.46 19.30 12.30
C LEU A 51 5.10 19.19 11.58
N LEU A 52 4.15 18.41 12.11
CA LEU A 52 2.82 18.31 11.50
C LEU A 52 2.03 19.61 11.72
N PRO A 53 1.12 19.98 10.79
CA PRO A 53 0.31 21.17 10.92
C PRO A 53 -0.53 21.20 12.21
N LEU A 54 -0.65 22.35 12.88
CA LEU A 54 -1.37 22.46 14.16
C LEU A 54 -2.83 22.02 14.08
N TRP A 55 -3.48 22.16 12.92
CA TRP A 55 -4.86 21.72 12.71
C TRP A 55 -5.04 20.20 12.81
N THR A 56 -3.95 19.43 12.68
CA THR A 56 -3.98 17.98 12.91
C THR A 56 -4.01 17.63 14.40
N VAL A 57 -3.68 18.57 15.30
CA VAL A 57 -3.77 18.35 16.76
C VAL A 57 -5.22 18.52 17.19
N HIS A 58 -5.81 17.44 17.68
CA HIS A 58 -7.18 17.40 18.17
C HIS A 58 -7.30 16.37 19.31
N THR A 59 -8.43 16.36 20.00
CA THR A 59 -8.79 15.28 20.92
C THR A 59 -9.31 14.09 20.09
N PRO A 60 -8.61 12.94 20.07
CA PRO A 60 -9.04 11.77 19.32
C PRO A 60 -10.46 11.36 19.66
N GLN A 61 -11.29 11.11 18.64
CA GLN A 61 -12.65 10.60 18.81
C GLN A 61 -12.69 9.07 18.98
N ASP A 62 -11.73 8.37 18.37
CA ASP A 62 -11.59 6.92 18.46
C ASP A 62 -10.12 6.50 18.30
N ILE A 63 -9.84 5.19 18.24
CA ILE A 63 -8.46 4.68 18.16
C ILE A 63 -7.80 4.89 16.79
N ASP A 64 -8.55 5.17 15.73
CA ASP A 64 -8.04 5.47 14.39
C ASP A 64 -7.90 6.97 14.14
N ASP A 65 -8.52 7.82 14.97
CA ASP A 65 -8.42 9.28 14.92
C ASP A 65 -7.10 9.79 15.50
N THR A 66 -6.02 9.62 14.73
CA THR A 66 -4.68 10.07 15.10
C THR A 66 -4.25 11.26 14.26
N GLN A 67 -3.36 12.09 14.80
CA GLN A 67 -2.79 13.24 14.09
C GLN A 67 -2.30 12.89 12.66
N TYR A 68 -1.70 11.71 12.49
CA TYR A 68 -1.20 11.24 11.20
C TYR A 68 -2.32 10.77 10.26
N ASN A 69 -3.30 10.02 10.77
CA ASN A 69 -4.42 9.57 9.96
C ASN A 69 -5.28 10.77 9.53
N THR A 70 -5.53 11.74 10.42
CA THR A 70 -6.19 13.02 10.08
C THR A 70 -5.48 13.76 8.95
N LEU A 71 -4.14 13.79 8.95
CA LEU A 71 -3.39 14.36 7.84
C LEU A 71 -3.55 13.55 6.55
N CYS A 72 -3.46 12.22 6.60
CA CYS A 72 -3.65 11.40 5.40
C CYS A 72 -5.08 11.54 4.83
N TRP A 73 -6.10 11.56 5.68
CA TRP A 73 -7.50 11.71 5.29
C TRP A 73 -7.87 13.12 4.84
N SER A 74 -7.03 14.14 5.06
CA SER A 74 -7.31 15.46 4.47
C SER A 74 -7.32 15.41 2.93
N CYS A 75 -6.61 14.46 2.34
CA CYS A 75 -6.60 14.21 0.88
C CYS A 75 -7.27 12.87 0.51
N HIS A 76 -7.13 11.82 1.33
CA HIS A 76 -7.82 10.55 1.13
C HIS A 76 -9.25 10.61 1.65
N ASN A 77 -10.12 11.31 0.92
CA ASN A 77 -11.49 11.66 1.32
C ASN A 77 -12.53 11.46 0.20
N ASP A 78 -12.20 10.68 -0.83
CA ASP A 78 -12.98 10.46 -2.06
C ASP A 78 -13.17 11.70 -2.95
N ILE A 79 -12.57 12.84 -2.58
CA ILE A 79 -12.56 14.07 -3.39
C ILE A 79 -11.22 14.21 -4.10
N GLU A 80 -10.12 14.19 -3.34
CA GLU A 80 -8.77 14.35 -3.91
C GLU A 80 -8.14 12.99 -4.23
N ALA A 81 -8.30 12.03 -3.31
CA ALA A 81 -7.88 10.65 -3.47
C ALA A 81 -8.90 9.71 -2.81
N ALA A 82 -8.93 8.46 -3.26
CA ALA A 82 -9.82 7.44 -2.70
C ALA A 82 -9.63 7.33 -1.18
N TYR A 83 -10.74 7.38 -0.44
CA TYR A 83 -10.79 7.13 0.98
C TYR A 83 -10.55 5.65 1.25
N VAL A 84 -9.76 5.36 2.27
CA VAL A 84 -9.54 4.01 2.78
C VAL A 84 -9.57 4.01 4.29
N ARG A 85 -10.08 2.93 4.87
CA ARG A 85 -10.16 2.75 6.32
C ARG A 85 -8.85 2.20 6.87
N THR A 86 -8.56 2.56 8.12
CA THR A 86 -7.42 2.03 8.88
C THR A 86 -7.57 0.53 9.14
N HIS A 87 -6.46 -0.20 9.22
CA HIS A 87 -6.48 -1.60 9.63
C HIS A 87 -6.48 -1.65 11.17
N SER A 88 -7.66 -1.81 11.76
CA SER A 88 -7.84 -1.71 13.21
C SER A 88 -8.97 -2.61 13.72
N SER A 89 -9.02 -2.76 15.05
CA SER A 89 -10.10 -3.42 15.76
C SER A 89 -11.48 -2.75 15.58
N LEU A 90 -11.53 -1.46 15.25
CA LEU A 90 -12.80 -0.79 14.93
C LEU A 90 -13.38 -1.27 13.59
N GLN A 91 -12.52 -1.60 12.64
CA GLN A 91 -12.95 -2.01 11.30
C GLN A 91 -13.14 -3.53 11.17
N ILE A 92 -12.45 -4.30 12.02
CA ILE A 92 -12.45 -5.76 11.97
C ILE A 92 -13.13 -6.33 13.21
N ASP A 93 -12.39 -6.46 14.31
CA ASP A 93 -12.87 -6.96 15.59
C ASP A 93 -11.88 -6.65 16.73
N ASN A 94 -12.37 -6.66 17.96
CA ASN A 94 -11.59 -6.42 19.18
C ASN A 94 -11.43 -7.67 20.05
N SER A 95 -11.47 -8.88 19.48
CA SER A 95 -11.33 -10.15 20.21
C SER A 95 -10.01 -10.26 20.97
N TYR A 96 -9.01 -9.48 20.54
CA TYR A 96 -7.68 -9.39 21.15
C TYR A 96 -7.43 -8.03 21.81
N GLY A 97 -8.50 -7.34 22.21
CA GLY A 97 -8.47 -5.96 22.70
C GLY A 97 -8.42 -4.94 21.57
N ASP A 98 -8.33 -3.67 21.97
CA ASP A 98 -8.26 -2.56 21.02
C ASP A 98 -6.86 -2.48 20.40
N TRP A 99 -6.83 -2.44 19.07
CA TRP A 99 -5.61 -2.29 18.29
C TRP A 99 -5.84 -1.45 17.03
N THR A 100 -4.79 -0.76 16.58
CA THR A 100 -4.81 0.04 15.35
C THR A 100 -3.45 0.03 14.65
N VAL A 101 -3.48 0.11 13.31
CA VAL A 101 -2.31 0.24 12.44
C VAL A 101 -2.48 1.52 11.61
N GLU A 102 -1.88 2.63 12.07
CA GLU A 102 -1.91 3.90 11.33
C GLU A 102 -1.37 3.76 9.89
N CYS A 103 -1.81 4.63 8.98
CA CYS A 103 -1.39 4.60 7.58
C CYS A 103 0.14 4.58 7.42
N LYS A 104 0.85 5.36 8.25
CA LYS A 104 2.32 5.49 8.26
C LYS A 104 3.09 4.29 8.84
N VAL A 105 2.40 3.29 9.37
CA VAL A 105 3.06 2.04 9.79
C VAL A 105 3.50 1.26 8.56
N CYS A 106 2.62 1.19 7.55
CA CYS A 106 2.88 0.49 6.29
C CYS A 106 3.40 1.44 5.21
N HIS A 107 2.85 2.66 5.11
CA HIS A 107 3.16 3.59 4.03
C HIS A 107 4.20 4.64 4.43
N ASN A 108 5.16 4.86 3.53
CA ASN A 108 6.09 5.96 3.60
C ASN A 108 5.59 7.09 2.70
N PRO A 109 5.13 8.24 3.26
CA PRO A 109 4.55 9.31 2.45
C PRO A 109 5.56 9.97 1.50
N HIS A 110 6.87 9.78 1.73
CA HIS A 110 7.93 10.43 0.97
C HIS A 110 8.53 9.55 -0.13
N TYR A 111 8.59 8.23 0.09
CA TYR A 111 9.42 7.36 -0.74
C TYR A 111 8.80 5.99 -1.03
N GLN A 112 8.93 5.57 -2.28
CA GLN A 112 8.74 4.21 -2.75
C GLN A 112 9.92 3.32 -2.30
N LYS A 113 9.88 2.89 -1.04
CA LYS A 113 11.02 2.23 -0.38
C LYS A 113 11.40 0.88 -0.98
N GLN A 114 10.44 0.10 -1.48
CA GLN A 114 10.69 -1.24 -2.05
C GLN A 114 11.80 -1.20 -3.09
N PHE A 115 11.61 -0.45 -4.18
CA PHE A 115 12.56 -0.47 -5.27
C PHE A 115 13.86 0.28 -4.98
N ARG A 116 13.82 1.28 -4.09
CA ARG A 116 15.03 2.00 -3.66
C ARG A 116 15.96 1.12 -2.82
N THR A 117 15.37 0.19 -2.05
CA THR A 117 16.11 -0.72 -1.16
C THR A 117 16.59 -1.95 -1.91
N TYR A 118 15.70 -2.57 -2.68
CA TYR A 118 15.96 -3.87 -3.28
C TYR A 118 16.46 -3.78 -4.73
N GLY A 119 16.30 -2.63 -5.41
CA GLY A 119 16.79 -2.45 -6.78
C GLY A 119 16.17 -3.45 -7.74
N SER A 120 17.00 -4.03 -8.62
CA SER A 120 16.54 -4.85 -9.75
C SER A 120 15.68 -6.05 -9.37
N VAL A 121 15.85 -6.63 -8.18
CA VAL A 121 15.03 -7.78 -7.75
C VAL A 121 13.57 -7.42 -7.47
N SER A 122 13.26 -6.13 -7.34
CA SER A 122 11.89 -5.62 -7.14
C SER A 122 11.26 -5.05 -8.42
N TYR A 123 12.01 -5.02 -9.52
CA TYR A 123 11.51 -4.50 -10.78
C TYR A 123 10.65 -5.57 -11.46
N LEU A 124 9.45 -5.19 -11.86
CA LEU A 124 8.55 -6.05 -12.64
C LEU A 124 8.98 -6.14 -14.10
N TYR A 125 9.61 -5.07 -14.58
CA TYR A 125 10.24 -5.00 -15.89
C TYR A 125 11.35 -3.95 -15.84
N SER A 126 12.44 -4.16 -16.60
CA SER A 126 13.47 -3.15 -16.80
C SER A 126 14.14 -3.36 -18.13
N ASN A 127 14.35 -2.26 -18.86
CA ASN A 127 15.11 -2.26 -20.10
C ASN A 127 15.56 -0.82 -20.41
N THR A 128 16.06 -0.58 -21.61
CA THR A 128 16.57 0.71 -22.08
C THR A 128 15.49 1.48 -22.83
N ILE A 129 15.41 2.78 -22.62
CA ILE A 129 14.49 3.67 -23.34
C ILE A 129 14.94 3.79 -24.80
N LEU A 130 14.04 3.51 -25.74
CA LEU A 130 14.22 3.81 -27.16
C LEU A 130 13.90 5.28 -27.44
N SER A 131 12.72 5.73 -27.01
CA SER A 131 12.28 7.11 -27.13
C SER A 131 11.48 7.52 -25.91
N VAL A 132 11.56 8.80 -25.56
CA VAL A 132 10.81 9.38 -24.45
C VAL A 132 10.32 10.76 -24.86
N THR A 133 9.06 11.03 -24.53
CA THR A 133 8.43 12.35 -24.64
C THR A 133 7.93 12.78 -23.28
N ALA A 134 7.30 13.94 -23.18
CA ALA A 134 6.65 14.34 -21.94
C ALA A 134 5.56 13.35 -21.50
N ALA A 135 4.87 12.64 -22.40
CA ALA A 135 3.76 11.77 -22.01
C ALA A 135 4.05 10.27 -22.13
N THR A 136 5.10 9.90 -22.86
CA THR A 136 5.32 8.51 -23.26
C THR A 136 6.77 8.05 -23.14
N LEU A 137 6.94 6.76 -22.91
CA LEU A 137 8.21 6.05 -22.92
C LEU A 137 8.05 4.78 -23.76
N THR A 138 8.90 4.61 -24.77
CA THR A 138 8.88 3.43 -25.66
C THR A 138 10.14 2.59 -25.48
N ASN A 139 9.99 1.27 -25.58
CA ASN A 139 11.08 0.30 -25.60
C ASN A 139 10.94 -0.61 -26.83
N SER A 140 11.97 -0.75 -27.67
CA SER A 140 11.89 -1.53 -28.92
C SER A 140 11.72 -3.05 -28.73
N GLU A 141 12.11 -3.58 -27.58
CA GLU A 141 12.18 -5.02 -27.32
C GLU A 141 10.99 -5.52 -26.48
N ALA A 142 10.15 -4.61 -26.01
CA ALA A 142 8.99 -4.91 -25.21
C ALA A 142 7.90 -5.57 -26.07
N VAL A 143 7.30 -6.62 -25.51
CA VAL A 143 6.17 -7.36 -26.08
C VAL A 143 5.11 -7.54 -24.99
N TRP A 144 4.70 -6.42 -24.40
CA TRP A 144 3.71 -6.39 -23.33
C TRP A 144 2.31 -6.67 -23.87
N THR A 145 1.40 -7.09 -23.00
CA THR A 145 -0.03 -7.05 -23.33
C THR A 145 -0.58 -5.66 -23.03
N ASP A 146 -1.63 -5.27 -23.75
CA ASP A 146 -2.28 -3.97 -23.51
C ASP A 146 -2.68 -3.83 -22.05
N ASN A 147 -2.32 -2.69 -21.45
CA ASN A 147 -2.58 -2.32 -20.06
C ASN A 147 -2.03 -3.27 -18.98
N GLN A 148 -1.08 -4.15 -19.33
CA GLN A 148 -0.39 -5.02 -18.38
C GLN A 148 0.14 -4.28 -17.13
N TYR A 149 0.60 -3.04 -17.28
CA TYR A 149 1.21 -2.25 -16.21
C TYR A 149 0.40 -1.01 -15.82
N GLN A 150 -0.86 -0.91 -16.24
CA GLN A 150 -1.73 0.19 -15.87
C GLN A 150 -1.85 0.32 -14.34
N GLY A 151 -1.71 1.56 -13.84
CA GLY A 151 -1.78 1.88 -12.42
C GLY A 151 -0.52 1.56 -11.61
N LEU A 152 0.51 1.01 -12.25
CA LEU A 152 1.83 0.82 -11.65
C LEU A 152 2.70 2.07 -11.84
N ILE A 153 3.92 2.05 -11.31
CA ILE A 153 4.85 3.17 -11.37
C ILE A 153 6.00 2.86 -12.32
N VAL A 154 6.32 3.80 -13.21
CA VAL A 154 7.55 3.77 -14.00
C VAL A 154 8.57 4.74 -13.41
N VAL A 155 9.83 4.28 -13.35
CA VAL A 155 11.01 5.08 -13.06
C VAL A 155 11.79 5.21 -14.38
N PRO A 156 11.64 6.29 -15.15
CA PRO A 156 12.25 6.41 -16.49
C PRO A 156 13.77 6.32 -16.48
N ASN A 157 14.41 6.71 -15.38
CA ASN A 157 15.84 6.55 -15.20
C ASN A 157 16.11 6.02 -13.79
N VAL A 158 16.55 4.77 -13.67
CA VAL A 158 16.81 4.11 -12.37
C VAL A 158 17.91 4.81 -11.54
N THR A 159 18.71 5.69 -12.15
CA THR A 159 19.67 6.54 -11.42
C THR A 159 19.05 7.82 -10.86
N LYS A 160 17.85 8.20 -11.31
CA LYS A 160 17.07 9.39 -10.92
C LYS A 160 15.73 8.97 -10.29
N ARG A 161 15.83 8.21 -9.19
CA ARG A 161 14.71 7.48 -8.57
C ARG A 161 13.54 8.36 -8.11
N ASP A 162 13.79 9.63 -7.80
CA ASP A 162 12.78 10.62 -7.37
C ASP A 162 11.87 11.08 -8.53
N TYR A 163 12.20 10.72 -9.77
CA TYR A 163 11.40 11.05 -10.95
C TYR A 163 10.68 9.78 -11.40
N ASN A 164 9.51 9.56 -10.84
CA ASN A 164 8.66 8.42 -11.15
C ASN A 164 7.21 8.85 -11.36
N TYR A 165 6.49 8.08 -12.16
CA TYR A 165 5.20 8.47 -12.72
C TYR A 165 4.27 7.27 -12.74
N LYS A 166 2.97 7.50 -12.53
CA LYS A 166 1.97 6.47 -12.72
C LYS A 166 1.78 6.18 -14.20
N ILE A 167 1.69 4.90 -14.54
CA ILE A 167 1.37 4.41 -15.86
C ILE A 167 -0.15 4.48 -16.02
N LEU A 168 -0.64 5.30 -16.94
CA LEU A 168 -2.07 5.43 -17.26
C LEU A 168 -2.54 4.30 -18.18
N SER A 169 -1.67 3.87 -19.10
CA SER A 169 -1.90 2.77 -20.02
C SER A 169 -0.59 2.30 -20.63
N ASN A 170 -0.60 1.11 -21.25
CA ASN A 170 0.49 0.68 -22.11
C ASN A 170 -0.04 -0.09 -23.31
N THR A 171 0.65 0.04 -24.44
CA THR A 171 0.54 -0.90 -25.57
C THR A 171 1.60 -1.99 -25.43
N SER A 172 1.87 -2.75 -26.50
CA SER A 172 2.93 -3.75 -26.51
C SER A 172 4.32 -3.22 -26.19
N ASN A 173 4.58 -1.93 -26.41
CA ASN A 173 5.94 -1.40 -26.29
C ASN A 173 6.04 0.04 -25.80
N THR A 174 4.91 0.70 -25.54
CA THR A 174 4.85 2.11 -25.15
C THR A 174 4.04 2.26 -23.88
N LEU A 175 4.63 2.93 -22.89
CA LEU A 175 3.96 3.39 -21.68
C LEU A 175 3.42 4.81 -21.92
N THR A 176 2.20 5.07 -21.49
CA THR A 176 1.64 6.43 -21.32
C THR A 176 1.56 6.73 -19.83
N VAL A 177 2.03 7.90 -19.40
CA VAL A 177 2.17 8.24 -17.97
C VAL A 177 1.36 9.46 -17.56
N GLU A 178 1.17 9.60 -16.25
CA GLU A 178 0.55 10.76 -15.62
C GLU A 178 1.59 11.85 -15.34
N GLY A 179 1.53 12.92 -16.14
CA GLY A 179 2.35 14.12 -16.01
C GLY A 179 3.44 14.24 -17.08
N PRO A 180 4.00 15.44 -17.29
CA PRO A 180 5.16 15.56 -18.15
C PRO A 180 6.36 14.87 -17.50
N ILE A 181 6.92 13.86 -18.16
CA ILE A 181 8.23 13.30 -17.83
C ILE A 181 9.26 14.42 -17.93
N ASP A 182 10.03 14.63 -16.86
CA ASP A 182 11.16 15.56 -16.87
C ASP A 182 12.28 15.02 -17.79
N LEU A 183 12.32 15.55 -19.01
CA LEU A 183 13.29 15.20 -20.05
C LEU A 183 14.74 15.62 -19.71
N THR A 184 14.95 16.42 -18.65
CA THR A 184 16.30 16.69 -18.14
C THR A 184 16.82 15.53 -17.27
N LYS A 185 15.95 14.61 -16.86
CA LYS A 185 16.27 13.45 -16.00
C LYS A 185 16.09 12.11 -16.70
N ALA A 186 15.34 12.09 -17.80
CA ALA A 186 15.08 10.91 -18.61
C ALA A 186 15.40 11.20 -20.09
N ALA A 187 16.18 10.32 -20.70
CA ALA A 187 16.56 10.40 -22.11
C ALA A 187 16.63 9.01 -22.75
N THR A 188 16.60 8.96 -24.08
CA THR A 188 16.92 7.76 -24.86
C THR A 188 18.25 7.16 -24.38
N GLY A 189 18.29 5.83 -24.25
CA GLY A 189 19.45 5.10 -23.75
C GLY A 189 19.50 4.97 -22.22
N ASN A 190 18.64 5.66 -21.46
CA ASN A 190 18.55 5.44 -20.02
C ASN A 190 17.88 4.08 -19.73
N THR A 191 18.32 3.42 -18.66
CA THR A 191 17.63 2.24 -18.13
C THR A 191 16.43 2.68 -17.30
N PHE A 192 15.25 2.22 -17.67
CA PHE A 192 14.01 2.43 -16.92
C PHE A 192 13.61 1.16 -16.16
N ALA A 193 12.72 1.31 -15.19
CA ALA A 193 12.09 0.19 -14.50
C ALA A 193 10.60 0.43 -14.26
N ILE A 194 9.81 -0.64 -14.30
CA ILE A 194 8.42 -0.67 -13.86
C ILE A 194 8.39 -1.36 -12.49
N VAL A 195 7.71 -0.74 -11.52
CA VAL A 195 7.64 -1.18 -10.14
C VAL A 195 6.19 -1.12 -9.64
N TYR A 196 5.85 -1.95 -8.66
CA TYR A 196 4.47 -2.02 -8.16
C TYR A 196 4.01 -0.73 -7.45
N GLY A 197 4.93 -0.05 -6.77
CA GLY A 197 4.80 1.35 -6.39
C GLY A 197 3.62 1.70 -5.46
N LYS A 198 3.59 1.14 -4.25
CA LYS A 198 2.54 1.39 -3.24
C LYS A 198 3.01 2.11 -1.99
N LEU A 199 4.17 2.77 -2.04
CA LEU A 199 4.81 3.46 -0.91
C LEU A 199 5.03 2.59 0.34
N VAL A 200 5.01 1.25 0.21
CA VAL A 200 5.19 0.35 1.37
C VAL A 200 6.63 0.35 1.85
N TYR A 201 6.84 0.48 3.17
CA TYR A 201 8.16 0.37 3.79
C TYR A 201 8.84 -0.96 3.48
N ASN A 202 10.16 -0.92 3.29
CA ASN A 202 11.00 -2.12 3.18
C ASN A 202 11.20 -2.82 4.54
N SER A 203 10.86 -2.15 5.64
CA SER A 203 10.79 -2.74 6.96
C SER A 203 9.72 -2.08 7.81
N ILE A 204 8.82 -2.88 8.38
CA ILE A 204 7.74 -2.41 9.26
C ILE A 204 8.22 -2.53 10.71
N ASN A 205 8.18 -1.40 11.42
CA ASN A 205 8.44 -1.36 12.86
C ASN A 205 7.16 -1.71 13.62
N LEU A 206 7.13 -2.89 14.23
CA LEU A 206 5.95 -3.42 14.90
C LEU A 206 5.61 -2.68 16.19
N SER A 207 6.57 -1.96 16.78
CA SER A 207 6.29 -1.11 17.96
C SER A 207 5.43 0.12 17.65
N LYS A 208 5.21 0.43 16.36
CA LYS A 208 4.26 1.47 15.94
C LYS A 208 2.82 0.97 15.84
N ILE A 209 2.58 -0.32 16.07
CA ILE A 209 1.23 -0.88 16.15
C ILE A 209 0.78 -0.77 17.60
N THR A 210 -0.29 -0.03 17.83
CA THR A 210 -0.93 0.03 19.15
C THR A 210 -1.72 -1.27 19.33
N ILE A 211 -1.30 -2.12 20.26
CA ILE A 211 -1.94 -3.41 20.60
C ILE A 211 -1.48 -3.86 21.99
N THR A 212 -2.29 -4.67 22.68
CA THR A 212 -1.93 -5.31 23.96
C THR A 212 -2.00 -6.84 23.86
N PRO A 213 -0.94 -7.59 24.24
CA PRO A 213 0.39 -7.11 24.60
C PRO A 213 1.11 -6.44 23.40
N PRO A 214 1.98 -5.44 23.64
CA PRO A 214 2.63 -4.69 22.58
C PRO A 214 3.54 -5.59 21.74
N LYS A 215 3.54 -5.35 20.43
CA LYS A 215 4.52 -5.94 19.52
C LYS A 215 5.81 -5.13 19.56
N SER A 216 6.93 -5.77 19.28
CA SER A 216 8.25 -5.13 19.27
C SER A 216 9.11 -5.60 18.10
N GLY A 217 10.19 -4.86 17.85
CA GLY A 217 11.12 -5.13 16.76
C GLY A 217 10.64 -4.63 15.40
N SER A 218 11.46 -4.91 14.39
CA SER A 218 11.19 -4.57 13.00
C SER A 218 11.25 -5.85 12.16
N LYS A 219 10.34 -5.96 11.19
CA LYS A 219 10.33 -7.06 10.22
C LYS A 219 10.66 -6.51 8.85
N THR A 220 11.46 -7.26 8.09
CA THR A 220 11.69 -6.98 6.68
C THR A 220 10.39 -7.22 5.92
N THR A 221 10.06 -6.32 5.00
CA THR A 221 8.84 -6.42 4.20
C THR A 221 9.19 -6.31 2.72
N ARG A 222 8.65 -7.22 1.92
CA ARG A 222 8.83 -7.30 0.47
C ARG A 222 7.46 -7.34 -0.19
N PHE A 223 7.20 -6.32 -1.01
CA PHE A 223 5.92 -6.15 -1.70
C PHE A 223 6.14 -5.66 -3.13
N PHE A 224 6.56 -6.58 -3.99
CA PHE A 224 7.02 -6.31 -5.34
C PHE A 224 5.92 -6.46 -6.39
N ASN A 225 4.84 -7.17 -6.07
CA ASN A 225 3.71 -7.39 -6.94
C ASN A 225 2.41 -7.65 -6.14
N SER A 226 1.28 -7.70 -6.85
CA SER A 226 -0.03 -8.06 -6.29
C SER A 226 -0.26 -9.57 -6.14
N THR A 227 0.56 -10.41 -6.77
CA THR A 227 0.49 -11.88 -6.72
C THR A 227 1.88 -12.50 -6.81
N GLY A 228 1.99 -13.78 -6.45
CA GLY A 228 3.21 -14.57 -6.49
C GLY A 228 4.14 -14.29 -5.30
N PRO A 229 5.42 -14.73 -5.42
CA PRO A 229 6.43 -14.49 -4.40
C PRO A 229 6.58 -12.99 -4.07
N LYS A 230 6.86 -12.66 -2.80
CA LYS A 230 7.11 -11.28 -2.36
C LYS A 230 5.96 -10.32 -2.68
N SER A 231 4.73 -10.80 -2.45
CA SER A 231 3.47 -10.05 -2.57
C SER A 231 2.81 -9.88 -1.20
N PHE A 232 1.51 -10.16 -1.07
CA PHE A 232 0.78 -10.08 0.20
C PHE A 232 1.24 -11.14 1.19
N THR A 233 1.24 -12.38 0.73
CA THR A 233 1.70 -13.57 1.44
C THR A 233 2.38 -14.44 0.39
N ASP A 234 3.53 -15.03 0.71
CA ASP A 234 4.22 -15.91 -0.25
C ASP A 234 4.39 -17.34 0.26
N GLY A 235 3.97 -17.62 1.51
CA GLY A 235 3.87 -18.97 2.05
C GLY A 235 5.22 -19.67 2.15
N ASP A 236 6.31 -18.92 2.10
CA ASP A 236 7.65 -19.44 2.31
C ASP A 236 8.05 -19.34 3.80
N ALA A 237 9.23 -19.89 4.15
CA ALA A 237 9.71 -19.89 5.53
C ALA A 237 10.23 -18.52 6.01
N THR A 238 10.36 -17.56 5.09
CA THR A 238 10.77 -16.18 5.33
C THR A 238 9.53 -15.29 5.33
N TYR A 239 8.93 -15.08 6.51
CA TYR A 239 7.74 -14.24 6.69
C TYR A 239 8.01 -12.75 6.43
N ASP A 240 8.06 -12.38 5.15
CA ASP A 240 8.36 -11.04 4.65
C ASP A 240 7.30 -10.47 3.70
N GLY A 241 6.25 -11.24 3.38
CA GLY A 241 5.05 -10.70 2.75
C GLY A 241 4.36 -9.65 3.63
N VAL A 242 3.75 -8.63 3.01
CA VAL A 242 3.20 -7.46 3.76
C VAL A 242 2.10 -7.82 4.76
N CYS A 243 1.35 -8.89 4.53
CA CYS A 243 0.38 -9.39 5.51
C CYS A 243 1.07 -10.26 6.57
N GLU A 244 1.99 -11.12 6.16
CA GLU A 244 2.67 -12.07 7.05
C GLU A 244 3.45 -11.36 8.15
N VAL A 245 4.19 -10.29 7.82
CA VAL A 245 5.04 -9.56 8.79
C VAL A 245 4.32 -9.15 10.07
N CYS A 246 3.02 -8.85 9.99
CA CYS A 246 2.20 -8.39 11.12
C CYS A 246 1.29 -9.48 11.71
N HIS A 247 0.78 -10.41 10.91
CA HIS A 247 -0.19 -11.39 11.37
C HIS A 247 0.47 -12.48 12.22
N THR A 248 0.18 -12.51 13.53
CA THR A 248 0.65 -13.57 14.45
C THR A 248 -0.49 -14.41 15.01
N GLN A 249 -1.73 -13.92 14.91
CA GLN A 249 -2.92 -14.48 15.56
C GLN A 249 -3.92 -15.10 14.58
N THR A 250 -3.83 -14.77 13.29
CA THR A 250 -4.71 -15.31 12.25
C THR A 250 -4.47 -16.79 12.06
N THR A 251 -5.49 -17.54 11.63
CA THR A 251 -5.37 -18.98 11.40
C THR A 251 -4.37 -19.31 10.28
N HIS A 252 -4.32 -18.46 9.25
CA HIS A 252 -3.54 -18.61 8.02
C HIS A 252 -2.63 -17.40 7.80
N PHE A 253 -1.57 -17.56 6.99
CA PHE A 253 -0.66 -16.46 6.61
C PHE A 253 -0.09 -15.71 7.81
N ARG A 254 0.32 -16.49 8.81
CA ARG A 254 0.87 -15.99 10.07
C ARG A 254 2.40 -16.09 10.12
N ASN A 255 3.03 -15.10 10.74
CA ASN A 255 4.44 -15.05 11.08
C ASN A 255 4.70 -15.75 12.41
N GLY A 256 4.56 -17.08 12.39
CA GLY A 256 4.85 -17.90 13.56
C GLY A 256 4.10 -19.23 13.59
N VAL A 257 4.17 -19.85 14.77
CA VAL A 257 3.68 -21.20 15.05
C VAL A 257 2.32 -21.11 15.75
N TYR A 258 1.29 -21.82 15.27
CA TYR A 258 -0.01 -21.85 15.96
C TYR A 258 0.08 -22.67 17.25
N GLY A 259 -0.32 -22.09 18.39
CA GLY A 259 -0.45 -22.83 19.64
C GLY A 259 0.84 -23.53 20.15
N GLY A 260 2.01 -23.12 19.65
CA GLY A 260 3.29 -23.75 19.99
C GLY A 260 3.58 -25.08 19.26
N ASP A 261 2.77 -25.48 18.27
CA ASP A 261 3.01 -26.68 17.46
C ASP A 261 3.91 -26.36 16.24
N PRO A 262 5.22 -26.68 16.28
CA PRO A 262 6.18 -26.33 15.23
C PRO A 262 5.88 -26.97 13.86
N THR A 263 4.92 -27.89 13.79
CA THR A 263 4.47 -28.49 12.53
C THR A 263 3.40 -27.64 11.82
N TYR A 264 2.68 -26.79 12.57
CA TYR A 264 1.68 -25.85 12.07
C TYR A 264 2.35 -24.53 11.63
N THR A 265 3.17 -24.63 10.59
CA THR A 265 3.77 -23.47 9.91
C THR A 265 2.80 -22.95 8.86
N ASN A 266 2.45 -21.67 8.96
CA ASN A 266 1.77 -20.87 7.94
C ASN A 266 0.82 -21.67 7.00
N PRO A 267 -0.27 -22.28 7.52
CA PRO A 267 -1.12 -23.10 6.67
C PRO A 267 -1.72 -22.20 5.60
N ALA A 268 -1.47 -22.53 4.34
CA ALA A 268 -2.10 -21.87 3.20
C ALA A 268 -3.62 -21.80 3.40
N HIS A 269 -4.27 -20.82 2.78
CA HIS A 269 -5.72 -20.60 2.88
C HIS A 269 -6.49 -21.60 1.98
N THR A 270 -6.19 -22.89 2.17
CA THR A 270 -6.63 -24.02 1.34
C THR A 270 -8.14 -24.22 1.37
N ASN A 271 -8.77 -23.86 2.50
CA ASN A 271 -10.22 -23.91 2.69
C ASN A 271 -11.01 -22.97 1.78
N VAL A 272 -10.39 -21.93 1.24
CA VAL A 272 -11.01 -21.03 0.24
C VAL A 272 -10.32 -21.11 -1.12
N GLY A 273 -9.52 -22.16 -1.35
CA GLY A 273 -8.81 -22.39 -2.62
C GLY A 273 -7.76 -21.33 -2.97
N SER A 274 -7.36 -20.47 -2.02
CA SER A 274 -6.36 -19.42 -2.26
C SER A 274 -4.99 -19.89 -1.77
N PRO A 275 -4.10 -20.37 -2.66
CA PRO A 275 -2.75 -20.74 -2.28
C PRO A 275 -1.95 -19.50 -1.84
N ALA A 276 -0.79 -19.75 -1.23
CA ALA A 276 0.21 -18.72 -1.04
C ALA A 276 0.53 -17.98 -2.36
N GLY A 277 0.79 -16.68 -2.29
CA GLY A 277 0.98 -15.82 -3.47
C GLY A 277 -0.33 -15.34 -4.12
N THR A 278 -1.49 -15.56 -3.51
CA THR A 278 -2.76 -15.00 -4.00
C THR A 278 -2.88 -13.53 -3.63
N ASN A 279 -3.62 -12.77 -4.44
CA ASN A 279 -4.00 -11.40 -4.11
C ASN A 279 -5.04 -11.38 -2.97
N CYS A 280 -4.59 -11.13 -1.74
CA CYS A 280 -5.46 -11.13 -0.56
C CYS A 280 -6.56 -10.05 -0.60
N ILE A 281 -6.32 -8.92 -1.27
CA ILE A 281 -7.25 -7.78 -1.22
C ILE A 281 -8.50 -7.96 -2.06
N THR A 282 -8.56 -9.00 -2.89
CA THR A 282 -9.80 -9.41 -3.56
C THR A 282 -10.87 -9.80 -2.55
N CYS A 283 -10.48 -10.42 -1.43
CA CYS A 283 -11.39 -10.80 -0.35
C CYS A 283 -11.26 -9.89 0.88
N HIS A 284 -10.12 -9.20 1.04
CA HIS A 284 -9.79 -8.31 2.14
C HIS A 284 -9.52 -6.89 1.64
N SER A 285 -10.55 -6.18 1.15
CA SER A 285 -10.32 -4.93 0.42
C SER A 285 -9.77 -3.80 1.31
N HIS A 286 -8.87 -3.00 0.74
CA HIS A 286 -8.19 -1.91 1.46
C HIS A 286 -9.17 -0.80 1.90
N GLU A 287 -10.15 -0.47 1.04
CA GLU A 287 -11.27 0.45 1.35
C GLU A 287 -11.99 0.09 2.67
N ASN A 288 -11.96 -1.19 3.04
CA ASN A 288 -12.69 -1.73 4.17
C ASN A 288 -11.77 -2.07 5.37
N GLY A 289 -10.55 -1.54 5.38
CA GLY A 289 -9.58 -1.80 6.44
C GLY A 289 -9.08 -3.24 6.45
N PHE A 290 -9.11 -3.92 5.28
CA PHE A 290 -8.76 -5.33 5.10
C PHE A 290 -9.67 -6.33 5.84
N ARG A 291 -10.86 -5.91 6.29
CA ARG A 291 -11.87 -6.86 6.77
C ARG A 291 -12.33 -7.77 5.63
N HIS A 292 -12.73 -9.00 5.98
CA HIS A 292 -13.25 -9.95 5.00
C HIS A 292 -14.54 -9.40 4.36
N GLY A 293 -14.64 -9.54 3.03
CA GLY A 293 -15.48 -8.77 2.10
C GLY A 293 -16.84 -8.25 2.59
N GLY A 294 -17.01 -6.94 2.42
CA GLY A 294 -18.31 -6.34 2.14
C GLY A 294 -18.73 -6.63 0.69
N GLY A 295 -19.39 -7.76 0.48
CA GLY A 295 -20.43 -7.86 -0.56
C GLY A 295 -21.75 -7.39 0.06
N GLY A 296 -22.58 -6.66 -0.70
CA GLY A 296 -23.83 -6.02 -0.23
C GLY A 296 -24.85 -6.97 0.41
N GLY A 297 -24.63 -7.31 1.68
CA GLY A 297 -25.62 -7.84 2.60
C GLY A 297 -25.68 -6.90 3.81
N THR A 298 -26.82 -6.24 3.98
CA THR A 298 -27.21 -5.63 5.26
C THR A 298 -27.19 -6.72 6.34
N GLY A 299 -26.14 -6.80 7.17
CA GLY A 299 -26.06 -7.94 8.09
C GLY A 299 -24.97 -8.01 9.14
N CYS A 300 -24.20 -6.96 9.45
CA CYS A 300 -23.30 -6.99 10.61
C CYS A 300 -23.57 -5.82 11.55
N GLY A 301 -24.77 -5.82 12.13
CA GLY A 301 -25.14 -4.97 13.25
C GLY A 301 -24.80 -5.61 14.59
N ASP A 302 -23.54 -5.99 14.81
CA ASP A 302 -22.84 -6.06 16.10
C ASP A 302 -21.48 -6.75 15.90
N ALA A 303 -20.49 -6.37 16.71
CA ALA A 303 -19.13 -6.90 16.69
C ALA A 303 -19.01 -8.36 17.17
N SER A 304 -20.13 -9.07 17.37
CA SER A 304 -20.18 -10.48 17.74
C SER A 304 -20.67 -11.40 16.60
N SER A 305 -21.17 -10.82 15.51
CA SER A 305 -21.88 -11.52 14.42
C SER A 305 -21.02 -11.85 13.19
N CYS A 306 -19.73 -11.46 13.14
CA CYS A 306 -18.84 -11.74 12.01
C CYS A 306 -18.18 -13.14 12.03
N HIS A 307 -18.63 -14.04 12.91
CA HIS A 307 -18.33 -15.45 12.76
C HIS A 307 -19.38 -16.09 11.86
N GLY A 308 -18.94 -16.65 10.74
CA GLY A 308 -19.78 -17.26 9.72
C GLY A 308 -20.93 -18.07 10.31
N THR A 309 -22.09 -18.01 9.66
CA THR A 309 -23.31 -18.73 10.02
C THR A 309 -23.02 -20.08 10.65
N ARG A 310 -23.07 -20.14 11.99
CA ARG A 310 -22.92 -21.36 12.77
C ARG A 310 -24.11 -22.31 12.59
N GLN A 311 -24.98 -22.06 11.61
CA GLN A 311 -26.22 -22.80 11.40
C GLN A 311 -26.38 -23.41 10.00
N SER A 312 -25.71 -22.89 8.96
CA SER A 312 -25.77 -23.48 7.61
C SER A 312 -24.55 -24.34 7.27
N HIS A 313 -23.34 -23.98 7.76
CA HIS A 313 -22.12 -24.74 7.49
C HIS A 313 -21.85 -25.89 8.45
N PRO A 314 -22.07 -25.79 9.78
CA PRO A 314 -21.82 -26.92 10.67
C PRO A 314 -22.68 -28.15 10.37
N THR A 315 -23.83 -27.95 9.71
CA THR A 315 -24.72 -29.01 9.25
C THR A 315 -24.10 -29.92 8.18
N HIS A 316 -23.05 -29.47 7.47
CA HIS A 316 -22.41 -30.24 6.39
C HIS A 316 -20.89 -30.33 6.52
N VAL A 317 -20.18 -29.24 6.84
CA VAL A 317 -18.70 -29.20 6.92
C VAL A 317 -18.11 -29.47 8.31
N GLY A 318 -18.94 -29.78 9.32
CA GLY A 318 -18.47 -30.45 10.53
C GLY A 318 -18.93 -29.82 11.83
N GLY A 319 -19.82 -30.55 12.51
CA GLY A 319 -20.18 -30.36 13.91
C GLY A 319 -21.29 -31.33 14.31
N SER A 320 -20.91 -32.45 14.94
CA SER A 320 -21.79 -33.44 15.57
C SER A 320 -22.63 -34.33 14.63
N GLY A 321 -21.98 -35.24 13.90
CA GLY A 321 -22.61 -36.49 13.47
C GLY A 321 -23.10 -36.62 12.01
N MET A 322 -22.94 -35.59 11.16
CA MET A 322 -23.17 -35.74 9.71
C MET A 322 -21.94 -35.27 8.93
N GLN A 323 -21.26 -36.23 8.30
CA GLN A 323 -20.07 -36.03 7.48
C GLN A 323 -20.52 -35.89 6.01
N LEU A 324 -20.82 -34.67 5.58
CA LEU A 324 -21.08 -34.36 4.18
C LEU A 324 -19.97 -33.42 3.68
N SER A 325 -18.90 -34.02 3.16
CA SER A 325 -17.77 -33.33 2.52
C SER A 325 -18.21 -32.63 1.21
N LEU A 326 -18.96 -31.54 1.33
CA LEU A 326 -19.31 -30.66 0.22
C LEU A 326 -18.25 -29.57 0.08
N ALA A 327 -17.71 -29.42 -1.12
CA ALA A 327 -16.79 -28.36 -1.46
C ALA A 327 -17.57 -27.05 -1.70
N CYS A 328 -16.93 -25.90 -1.49
CA CYS A 328 -17.59 -24.59 -1.69
C CYS A 328 -18.12 -24.40 -3.13
N SER A 329 -17.47 -25.02 -4.13
CA SER A 329 -17.89 -25.02 -5.53
C SER A 329 -19.21 -25.74 -5.80
N ASP A 330 -19.68 -26.55 -4.86
CA ASP A 330 -20.89 -27.35 -5.02
C ASP A 330 -22.14 -26.46 -4.84
N CYS A 331 -22.00 -25.36 -4.09
CA CYS A 331 -23.09 -24.43 -3.80
C CYS A 331 -22.84 -23.03 -4.36
N HIS A 332 -21.57 -22.63 -4.53
CA HIS A 332 -21.20 -21.28 -4.93
C HIS A 332 -20.52 -21.23 -6.28
N ASP A 333 -20.74 -20.12 -6.97
CA ASP A 333 -19.83 -19.68 -8.02
C ASP A 333 -18.55 -19.13 -7.38
N THR A 334 -17.51 -19.95 -7.36
CA THR A 334 -16.19 -19.57 -6.83
C THR A 334 -15.49 -18.49 -7.64
N SER A 335 -16.02 -18.12 -8.81
CA SER A 335 -15.55 -16.99 -9.61
C SER A 335 -16.28 -15.67 -9.29
N SER A 336 -17.35 -15.71 -8.50
CA SER A 336 -18.10 -14.53 -8.06
C SER A 336 -18.93 -14.80 -6.79
N PHE A 337 -18.30 -14.67 -5.63
CA PHE A 337 -19.02 -14.72 -4.35
C PHE A 337 -19.91 -13.47 -4.16
N PRO A 338 -21.14 -13.59 -3.60
CA PRO A 338 -21.74 -14.78 -2.96
C PRO A 338 -22.73 -15.54 -3.87
N LEU A 339 -22.57 -15.48 -5.20
CA LEU A 339 -23.56 -16.07 -6.10
C LEU A 339 -23.65 -17.58 -5.88
N PHE A 340 -24.88 -18.06 -5.68
CA PHE A 340 -25.15 -19.48 -5.65
C PHE A 340 -25.23 -20.02 -7.08
N ARG A 341 -24.76 -21.25 -7.29
CA ARG A 341 -25.11 -21.97 -8.52
C ARG A 341 -26.60 -22.30 -8.46
N VAL A 342 -27.28 -22.20 -9.60
CA VAL A 342 -28.64 -22.71 -9.72
C VAL A 342 -28.53 -24.24 -9.62
N CYS A 343 -28.90 -24.81 -8.49
CA CYS A 343 -29.01 -26.26 -8.34
C CYS A 343 -30.18 -26.76 -9.20
N LEU A 344 -29.97 -27.83 -9.98
CA LEU A 344 -31.05 -28.62 -10.57
C LEU A 344 -31.69 -29.52 -9.50
#